data_AF-A0A7K3GFC2-F1
#
_entry.id   AF-A0A7K3GFC2-F1
#
_cell.length_a   1.000
_cell.length_b   1.000
_cell.length_c   1.000
_cell.angle_alpha   90.00
_cell.angle_beta   90.00
_cell.angle_gamma   90.00
#
_symmetry.space_group_name_H-M   'P 1'
#
loop_
_entity.id
_entity.type
_entity.pdbx_description
1 polymer ?
#
loop_
_entity_poly.entity_id
_entity_poly.type
_entity_poly.pdbx_seq_one_letter_code
_entity_poly.pdbx_strand_id
1 'polypeptide(L)'
;DTARVRRDLRPPRELGEIAVDLRILTARRIDLAADRTRAINRLRARLLEYFPALERAFDLSTSKSALILLAGYQTPAALRRIGRSRLTAWLKNH
;
A
#
# COMPACT_ATOMS: atom_id res chain seq x y z
N ASP A 1 4.57 47.61 32.29
CA ASP A 1 5.14 47.35 30.96
C ASP A 1 4.15 46.49 30.18
N THR A 2 3.27 47.11 29.40
CA THR A 2 2.14 46.44 28.74
C THR A 2 2.47 46.22 27.27
N ALA A 3 2.75 44.97 26.91
CA ALA A 3 2.90 44.53 25.54
C ALA A 3 1.59 44.77 24.75
N ARG A 4 1.61 45.74 23.84
CA ARG A 4 0.56 45.94 22.83
C ARG A 4 0.61 44.78 21.83
N VAL A 5 -0.30 43.81 21.96
CA VAL A 5 -0.53 42.78 20.94
C VAL A 5 -1.13 43.47 19.71
N ARG A 6 -0.33 43.65 18.65
CA ARG A 6 -0.81 44.12 17.35
C ARG A 6 -1.86 43.11 16.83
N ARG A 7 -3.10 43.57 16.66
CA ARG A 7 -4.22 42.81 16.09
C ARG A 7 -4.20 42.77 14.56
N ASP A 8 -3.13 43.27 13.94
CA ASP A 8 -3.07 43.54 12.51
C ASP A 8 -2.36 42.41 11.72
N LEU A 9 -1.99 41.32 12.40
CA LEU A 9 -1.45 40.13 11.76
C LEU A 9 -2.60 39.37 11.09
N ARG A 10 -2.96 39.81 9.88
CA ARG A 10 -3.76 39.00 8.97
C ARG A 10 -2.97 37.70 8.76
N PRO A 11 -3.51 36.51 9.09
CA PRO A 11 -2.78 35.27 8.85
C PRO A 11 -2.40 35.24 7.36
N PRO A 12 -1.13 34.95 7.02
CA PRO A 12 -0.69 34.91 5.63
C PRO A 12 -1.63 33.96 4.88
N ARG A 13 -2.36 34.49 3.91
CA ARG A 13 -3.35 33.75 3.12
C ARG A 13 -2.72 32.49 2.50
N GLU A 14 -1.45 32.57 2.15
CA GLU A 14 -0.62 31.47 1.63
C GLU A 14 -0.47 30.30 2.61
N LEU A 15 -0.38 30.54 3.92
CA LEU A 15 -0.33 29.45 4.92
C LEU A 15 -1.66 28.70 5.01
N GLY A 16 -2.78 29.38 4.74
CA GLY A 16 -4.11 28.76 4.68
C GLY A 16 -4.24 27.81 3.49
N GLU A 17 -3.76 28.23 2.31
CA GLU A 17 -3.79 27.42 1.09
C GLU A 17 -2.89 26.17 1.23
N ILE A 18 -1.66 26.32 1.72
CA ILE A 18 -0.75 25.20 1.99
C ILE A 18 -1.34 24.23 3.03
N ALA A 19 -1.95 24.74 4.10
CA ALA A 19 -2.57 23.89 5.12
C ALA A 19 -3.78 23.11 4.57
N VAL A 20 -4.55 23.71 3.67
CA VAL A 20 -5.67 23.04 2.97
C VAL A 20 -5.14 21.95 2.04
N ASP A 21 -4.12 22.24 1.25
CA ASP A 21 -3.51 21.26 0.34
C ASP A 21 -2.88 20.09 1.10
N LEU A 22 -2.15 20.37 2.18
CA LEU A 22 -1.58 19.35 3.06
C LEU A 22 -2.68 18.45 3.66
N ARG A 23 -3.81 19.04 4.07
CA ARG A 23 -4.96 18.29 4.58
C ARG A 23 -5.56 17.38 3.51
N ILE A 24 -5.68 17.85 2.26
CA ILE A 24 -6.15 17.03 1.13
C ILE A 24 -5.20 15.86 0.87
N LEU A 25 -3.89 16.11 0.80
CA LEU A 25 -2.88 15.07 0.59
C LEU A 25 -2.85 14.05 1.74
N THR A 26 -3.00 14.51 2.98
CA THR A 26 -3.02 13.65 4.17
C THR A 26 -4.27 12.79 4.20
N ALA A 27 -5.45 13.36 3.91
CA ALA A 27 -6.70 12.61 3.79
C ALA A 27 -6.58 11.52 2.71
N ARG A 28 -6.08 11.89 1.52
CA ARG A 28 -5.87 10.92 0.43
C ARG A 28 -4.88 9.82 0.80
N ARG A 29 -3.83 10.14 1.57
CA ARG A 29 -2.88 9.14 2.06
C ARG A 29 -3.54 8.15 3.03
N ILE A 30 -4.40 8.64 3.92
CA ILE A 30 -5.17 7.80 4.86
C ILE A 30 -6.11 6.87 4.08
N ASP A 31 -6.85 7.42 3.11
CA ASP A 31 -7.76 6.63 2.29
C ASP A 31 -7.03 5.54 1.52
N LEU A 32 -5.89 5.86 0.89
CA LEU A 32 -5.08 4.90 0.17
C LEU A 32 -4.53 3.79 1.09
N ALA A 33 -4.16 4.11 2.32
CA ALA A 33 -3.72 3.11 3.30
C ALA A 33 -4.87 2.17 3.72
N ALA A 34 -6.07 2.73 3.91
CA ALA A 34 -7.26 1.95 4.20
C ALA A 34 -7.63 1.03 3.02
N ASP A 35 -7.58 1.54 1.79
CA ASP A 35 -7.86 0.75 0.59
C ASP A 35 -6.83 -0.36 0.35
N ARG A 36 -5.54 -0.07 0.59
CA ARG A 36 -4.49 -1.10 0.55
C ARG A 36 -4.79 -2.21 1.56
N THR A 37 -5.16 -1.86 2.78
CA THR A 37 -5.50 -2.84 3.82
C THR A 37 -6.69 -3.71 3.40
N ARG A 38 -7.76 -3.08 2.88
CA ARG A 38 -8.94 -3.79 2.36
C ARG A 38 -8.57 -4.73 1.21
N ALA A 39 -7.74 -4.28 0.26
CA ALA A 39 -7.31 -5.09 -0.87
C ALA A 39 -6.50 -6.31 -0.43
N ILE A 40 -5.58 -6.14 0.51
CA ILE A 40 -4.77 -7.22 1.06
C ILE A 40 -5.63 -8.23 1.82
N ASN A 41 -6.58 -7.76 2.63
CA ASN A 41 -7.49 -8.66 3.35
C ASN A 41 -8.38 -9.46 2.38
N ARG A 42 -8.89 -8.84 1.31
CA ARG A 42 -9.61 -9.56 0.25
C ARG A 42 -8.74 -10.60 -0.44
N LEU A 43 -7.49 -10.27 -0.77
CA LEU A 43 -6.55 -11.22 -1.37
C LEU A 43 -6.29 -12.41 -0.44
N ARG A 44 -6.04 -12.16 0.85
CA ARG A 44 -5.83 -13.22 1.86
C ARG A 44 -7.04 -14.13 1.97
N ALA A 45 -8.26 -13.58 2.04
CA ALA A 45 -9.49 -14.36 2.07
C ALA A 45 -9.61 -15.29 0.85
N ARG A 46 -9.33 -14.78 -0.35
CA ARG A 46 -9.35 -15.59 -1.59
C ARG A 46 -8.27 -16.67 -1.61
N LEU A 47 -7.08 -16.37 -1.11
CA LEU A 47 -6.01 -17.37 -1.01
C LEU A 47 -6.30 -18.42 0.05
N LEU A 48 -6.96 -18.08 1.15
CA LEU A 48 -7.38 -19.06 2.16
C LEU A 48 -8.39 -20.06 1.58
N GLU A 49 -9.30 -19.62 0.72
CA GLU A 49 -10.29 -20.50 0.06
C GLU A 49 -9.63 -21.51 -0.92
N TYR A 50 -8.67 -21.08 -1.74
CA TYR A 50 -8.18 -21.88 -2.87
C TYR A 50 -6.72 -22.35 -2.74
N PHE A 51 -5.89 -21.65 -1.96
CA PHE A 51 -4.46 -21.92 -1.85
C PHE A 51 -3.86 -21.54 -0.47
N PRO A 52 -4.32 -22.18 0.62
CA PRO A 52 -3.94 -21.79 1.99
C PRO A 52 -2.46 -21.97 2.30
N ALA A 53 -1.76 -22.88 1.61
CA ALA A 53 -0.32 -23.04 1.77
C ALA A 53 0.47 -21.81 1.28
N LEU A 54 -0.03 -21.11 0.25
CA LEU A 54 0.65 -19.94 -0.30
C LEU A 54 0.41 -18.70 0.56
N GLU A 55 -0.79 -18.55 1.11
CA GLU A 55 -1.11 -17.46 2.06
C GLU A 55 -0.16 -17.50 3.26
N ARG A 56 0.07 -18.70 3.83
CA ARG A 56 0.99 -18.88 4.96
C ARG A 56 2.47 -18.69 4.62
N ALA A 57 2.84 -18.80 3.34
CA ALA A 57 4.23 -18.67 2.92
C ALA A 57 4.71 -17.22 2.83
N PHE A 58 3.80 -16.24 2.81
CA PHE A 58 4.14 -14.84 2.59
C PHE A 58 3.45 -13.89 3.56
N ASP A 59 4.19 -12.89 4.05
CA ASP A 59 3.57 -11.69 4.62
C ASP A 59 3.15 -10.75 3.48
N LEU A 60 1.91 -10.91 3.01
CA LEU A 60 1.33 -10.10 1.93
C LEU A 60 1.13 -8.63 2.31
N SER A 61 1.19 -8.29 3.59
CA SER A 61 1.04 -6.91 4.05
C SER A 61 2.29 -6.07 3.77
N THR A 62 3.46 -6.69 3.89
CA THR A 62 4.77 -6.03 3.79
C THR A 62 5.55 -6.42 2.54
N SER A 63 5.32 -7.60 1.99
CA SER A 63 6.14 -8.15 0.90
C SER A 63 5.60 -7.77 -0.49
N LYS A 64 6.21 -6.73 -1.09
CA LYS A 64 5.95 -6.37 -2.49
C LYS A 64 6.30 -7.52 -3.45
N SER A 65 7.37 -8.26 -3.19
CA SER A 65 7.80 -9.39 -4.03
C SER A 65 6.78 -10.54 -4.01
N ALA A 66 6.13 -10.80 -2.86
CA ALA A 66 5.03 -11.75 -2.80
C ALA A 66 3.82 -11.31 -3.65
N LEU A 67 3.50 -10.01 -3.65
CA LEU A 67 2.43 -9.47 -4.50
C LEU A 67 2.79 -9.54 -5.99
N ILE A 68 4.05 -9.28 -6.35
CA ILE A 68 4.54 -9.45 -7.73
C ILE A 68 4.39 -10.91 -8.17
N LEU A 69 4.82 -11.86 -7.34
CA LEU A 69 4.65 -13.28 -7.60
C LEU A 69 3.18 -13.65 -7.85
N LEU A 70 2.29 -13.20 -6.97
CA LEU A 70 0.85 -13.47 -7.07
C LEU A 70 0.20 -12.80 -8.29
N ALA A 71 0.71 -11.66 -8.74
CA ALA A 71 0.25 -11.03 -9.98
C ALA A 71 0.61 -11.87 -11.22
N GLY A 72 1.74 -12.58 -11.20
CA GLY A 72 2.15 -13.49 -12.28
C GLY A 72 1.61 -14.92 -12.16
N TYR A 73 1.43 -15.43 -10.93
CA TYR A 73 1.10 -16.83 -10.65
C TYR A 73 0.13 -16.96 -9.46
N GLN A 74 -1.17 -17.03 -9.75
CA GLN A 74 -2.25 -17.04 -8.76
C GLN A 74 -2.61 -18.44 -8.24
N THR A 75 -2.18 -19.51 -8.91
CA THR A 75 -2.63 -20.88 -8.63
C THR A 75 -1.48 -21.85 -8.37
N PRO A 76 -1.71 -22.93 -7.58
CA PRO A 76 -0.70 -23.96 -7.35
C PRO A 76 -0.24 -24.61 -8.66
N ALA A 77 -1.18 -24.85 -9.58
CA ALA A 77 -0.91 -25.46 -10.88
C ALA A 77 0.01 -24.57 -11.73
N ALA A 78 -0.23 -23.26 -11.75
CA ALA A 78 0.61 -22.32 -12.50
C ALA A 78 2.05 -22.29 -11.96
N LEU A 79 2.23 -22.25 -10.63
CA LEU A 79 3.55 -22.29 -9.98
C LEU A 79 4.29 -23.61 -10.24
N ARG A 80 3.59 -24.75 -10.18
CA ARG A 80 4.19 -26.06 -10.50
C ARG A 80 4.60 -26.16 -11.96
N ARG A 81 3.77 -25.64 -12.87
CA ARG A 81 4.00 -25.68 -14.32
C ARG A 81 5.21 -24.85 -14.76
N ILE A 82 5.41 -23.66 -14.19
CA ILE A 82 6.61 -22.87 -14.51
C ILE A 82 7.89 -23.54 -13.98
N GLY A 83 7.80 -24.16 -12.80
CA GLY A 83 8.93 -24.80 -12.14
C GLY A 83 9.92 -23.78 -11.55
N ARG A 84 10.77 -24.27 -10.65
CA ARG A 84 11.64 -23.43 -9.81
C ARG A 84 12.63 -22.59 -10.62
N SER A 85 13.34 -23.17 -11.59
CA SER A 85 14.41 -22.45 -12.31
C SER A 85 13.88 -21.26 -13.11
N ARG A 86 12.77 -21.44 -13.84
CA ARG A 86 12.15 -20.37 -14.62
C ARG A 86 11.50 -19.34 -13.70
N LEU A 87 10.88 -19.76 -12.60
CA LEU A 87 10.30 -18.84 -11.64
C LEU A 87 11.37 -17.94 -11.01
N THR A 88 12.50 -18.50 -10.59
CA THR A 88 13.62 -17.72 -10.05
C THR A 88 14.19 -16.75 -11.07
N ALA A 89 14.34 -17.16 -12.34
CA ALA A 89 14.81 -16.28 -13.40
C ALA A 89 13.82 -15.12 -13.64
N TRP A 90 12.51 -15.40 -13.65
CA TRP A 90 11.48 -14.39 -13.80
C TRP A 90 11.46 -13.39 -12.63
N LEU A 91 11.59 -13.89 -11.39
CA LEU A 91 11.65 -13.05 -10.18
C LEU A 91 12.89 -12.14 -10.13
N LYS A 92 14.00 -12.53 -10.76
CA LYS A 92 15.20 -11.66 -10.83
C LYS A 92 15.02 -10.46 -11.76
N ASN A 93 14.05 -10.51 -12.67
CA ASN A 93 13.80 -9.47 -13.67
C ASN A 93 12.70 -8.47 -13.23
N HIS A 94 12.15 -8.62 -12.02
CA HIS A 94 11.07 -7.79 -11.47
C HIS A 94 11.45 -7.24 -10.09
#